data_AF-A0A3B3VI80-F1
#
_entry.id   AF-A0A3B3VI80-F1
#
_cell.length_a   1.000
_cell.length_b   1.000
_cell.length_c   1.000
_cell.angle_alpha   90.00
_cell.angle_beta   90.00
_cell.angle_gamma   90.00
#
_symmetry.space_group_name_H-M   'P 1'
#
loop_
_entity.id
_entity.type
_entity.pdbx_description
1 polymer ?
#
loop_
_entity_poly.entity_id
_entity_poly.type
_entity_poly.pdbx_seq_one_letter_code
_entity_poly.pdbx_strand_id
1 'polypeptide(L)'
;MSSEFGSLVKVVWMLLDKFSSDCRCVDEFIEDVSTDLQSFDPLERKFILDVFSGCVEYEKLLDIVVNTFYGQHRKWLCKSDRNQFIGKNISCTYTSPRELQKIQECKEKNKEKAEVIDKLVQGAIDPSPFLQRQKELEERERQEKRQAEERTRLETQIIEKEITLIRKRIAEQKHEATARLMQRYAEKRVKEEKEVRDLVQQVMEHRINLKVAQERSKKIKQKIVKEVSEENQELLRQALEEKEEELRKRFQIIHEIHVIESLPIVKSNKFDETETAGHELLGEMSLAELKERLALLRQNQQKEEEERRSNILEEKQKKKQQILETLDNINLYRKLLTKEAADRLEAERSQAKPGKRLARRASGQVRFLQGSISLPASTSVVLLSSPSFLQKELRETTWEELEQSLARFVQNTK
;
A
#
# COMPACT_ATOMS: atom_id res chain seq x y z
N MET A 1 22.20 -85.72 -81.82
CA MET A 1 23.45 -85.75 -82.61
C MET A 1 24.15 -84.39 -82.54
N SER A 2 24.41 -83.86 -81.35
CA SER A 2 24.71 -82.41 -81.20
C SER A 2 25.70 -82.08 -80.07
N SER A 3 26.17 -83.09 -79.34
CA SER A 3 27.14 -82.97 -78.25
C SER A 3 28.58 -83.02 -78.78
N GLU A 4 28.90 -83.98 -79.65
CA GLU A 4 30.27 -84.30 -80.09
C GLU A 4 30.95 -83.11 -80.80
N PHE A 5 30.34 -82.59 -81.88
CA PHE A 5 30.81 -81.35 -82.53
C PHE A 5 30.86 -80.14 -81.57
N GLY A 6 29.98 -80.09 -80.56
CA GLY A 6 29.99 -79.07 -79.51
C GLY A 6 31.20 -79.16 -78.56
N SER A 7 31.85 -80.32 -78.46
CA SER A 7 33.17 -80.50 -77.82
C SER A 7 34.28 -80.03 -78.75
N LEU A 8 34.27 -80.46 -80.02
CA LEU A 8 35.33 -80.13 -81.00
C LEU A 8 35.46 -78.61 -81.21
N VAL A 9 34.34 -77.89 -81.35
CA VAL A 9 34.34 -76.42 -81.49
C VAL A 9 34.84 -75.71 -80.21
N LYS A 10 34.66 -76.30 -79.02
CA LYS A 10 35.28 -75.76 -77.79
C LYS A 10 36.79 -75.96 -77.76
N VAL A 11 37.31 -77.06 -78.32
CA VAL A 11 38.76 -77.26 -78.48
C VAL A 11 39.31 -76.21 -79.45
N VAL A 12 38.68 -76.00 -80.61
CA VAL A 12 39.06 -74.91 -81.55
C VAL A 12 39.05 -73.54 -80.85
N TRP A 13 38.02 -73.22 -80.06
CA TRP A 13 37.98 -71.96 -79.30
C TRP A 13 39.13 -71.84 -78.28
N MET A 14 39.43 -72.89 -77.51
CA MET A 14 40.57 -72.87 -76.58
C MET A 14 41.92 -72.68 -77.30
N LEU A 15 42.04 -73.17 -78.54
CA LEU A 15 43.23 -72.96 -79.38
C LEU A 15 43.32 -71.51 -79.89
N LEU A 16 42.20 -70.90 -80.30
CA LEU A 16 42.13 -69.50 -80.73
C LEU A 16 42.34 -68.50 -79.57
N ASP A 17 41.91 -68.83 -78.34
CA ASP A 17 42.19 -68.03 -77.14
C ASP A 17 43.63 -68.24 -76.64
N LYS A 18 44.27 -69.40 -76.91
CA LYS A 18 45.72 -69.63 -76.70
C LYS A 18 46.61 -68.91 -77.73
N PHE A 19 46.12 -68.73 -78.97
CA PHE A 19 46.90 -68.14 -80.05
C PHE A 19 47.03 -66.62 -79.90
N SER A 20 48.22 -66.16 -79.51
CA SER A 20 48.62 -64.75 -79.47
C SER A 20 49.39 -64.37 -80.74
N SER A 21 48.95 -63.30 -81.39
CA SER A 21 49.32 -62.88 -82.76
C SER A 21 50.79 -62.51 -82.99
N ASP A 22 51.61 -62.46 -81.94
CA ASP A 22 52.81 -61.62 -81.94
C ASP A 22 54.13 -62.43 -81.99
N CYS A 23 54.11 -63.77 -81.87
CA CYS A 23 55.36 -64.53 -81.58
C CYS A 23 55.51 -66.00 -82.07
N ARG A 24 54.65 -66.58 -82.92
CA ARG A 24 54.88 -67.92 -83.53
C ARG A 24 54.37 -68.04 -84.97
N CYS A 25 54.94 -68.96 -85.76
CA CYS A 25 54.37 -69.34 -87.05
C CYS A 25 53.04 -70.10 -86.85
N VAL A 26 52.11 -69.96 -87.79
CA VAL A 26 50.85 -70.72 -87.79
C VAL A 26 51.11 -72.21 -87.99
N ASP A 27 52.04 -72.57 -88.87
CA ASP A 27 52.38 -73.97 -89.15
C ASP A 27 53.09 -74.64 -87.95
N GLU A 28 54.01 -73.95 -87.28
CA GLU A 28 54.64 -74.44 -86.03
C GLU A 28 53.60 -74.69 -84.94
N PHE A 29 52.63 -73.77 -84.78
CA PHE A 29 51.55 -73.94 -83.81
C PHE A 29 50.60 -75.08 -84.20
N ILE A 30 50.36 -75.31 -85.50
CA ILE A 30 49.59 -76.45 -86.00
C ILE A 30 50.31 -77.78 -85.73
N GLU A 31 51.65 -77.85 -85.87
CA GLU A 31 52.42 -79.04 -85.50
C GLU A 31 52.41 -79.29 -83.98
N ASP A 32 52.71 -78.28 -83.15
CA ASP A 32 52.59 -78.35 -81.68
C ASP A 32 51.20 -78.93 -81.28
N VAL A 33 50.13 -78.32 -81.80
CA VAL A 33 48.74 -78.70 -81.50
C VAL A 33 48.38 -80.09 -82.04
N SER A 34 48.95 -80.50 -83.18
CA SER A 34 48.78 -81.86 -83.72
C SER A 34 49.40 -82.94 -82.81
N THR A 35 50.45 -82.59 -82.04
CA THR A 35 50.99 -83.46 -80.98
C THR A 35 50.13 -83.47 -79.72
N ASP A 36 49.67 -82.32 -79.23
CA ASP A 36 48.74 -82.19 -78.09
C ASP A 36 47.43 -82.97 -78.32
N LEU A 37 46.93 -82.99 -79.57
CA LEU A 37 45.68 -83.66 -79.96
C LEU A 37 45.85 -85.14 -80.33
N GLN A 38 46.97 -85.79 -80.00
CA GLN A 38 47.19 -87.22 -80.31
C GLN A 38 46.13 -88.16 -79.72
N SER A 39 45.39 -87.73 -78.70
CA SER A 39 44.29 -88.46 -78.05
C SER A 39 42.96 -88.46 -78.82
N PHE A 40 42.79 -87.60 -79.83
CA PHE A 40 41.57 -87.51 -80.64
C PHE A 40 41.67 -88.33 -81.92
N ASP A 41 40.50 -88.76 -82.45
CA ASP A 41 40.40 -89.50 -83.71
C ASP A 41 41.02 -88.71 -84.88
N PRO A 42 41.67 -89.35 -85.88
CA PRO A 42 42.30 -88.64 -86.99
C PRO A 42 41.36 -87.74 -87.80
N LEU A 43 40.06 -88.07 -87.90
CA LEU A 43 39.07 -87.24 -88.58
C LEU A 43 38.69 -86.01 -87.74
N GLU A 44 38.53 -86.18 -86.42
CA GLU A 44 38.26 -85.09 -85.48
C GLU A 44 39.43 -84.12 -85.38
N ARG A 45 40.67 -84.64 -85.32
CA ARG A 45 41.89 -83.83 -85.29
C ARG A 45 42.03 -83.00 -86.57
N LYS A 46 41.80 -83.61 -87.74
CA LYS A 46 41.80 -82.86 -89.00
C LYS A 46 40.73 -81.77 -89.00
N PHE A 47 39.50 -82.07 -88.56
CA PHE A 47 38.44 -81.06 -88.47
C PHE A 47 38.79 -79.90 -87.53
N ILE A 48 39.42 -80.16 -86.37
CA ILE A 48 39.89 -79.10 -85.46
C ILE A 48 40.93 -78.20 -86.16
N LEU A 49 41.90 -78.79 -86.86
CA LEU A 49 42.96 -78.04 -87.54
C LEU A 49 42.44 -77.25 -88.76
N ASP A 50 41.62 -77.86 -89.62
CA ASP A 50 41.01 -77.22 -90.80
C ASP A 50 40.10 -76.02 -90.40
N VAL A 51 39.42 -76.09 -89.25
CA VAL A 51 38.59 -74.98 -88.74
C VAL A 51 39.45 -73.93 -88.01
N PHE A 52 40.54 -74.33 -87.34
CA PHE A 52 41.48 -73.39 -86.72
C PHE A 52 42.19 -72.53 -87.77
N SER A 53 42.75 -73.13 -88.82
CA SER A 53 43.41 -72.40 -89.92
C SER A 53 42.44 -71.43 -90.61
N GLY A 54 41.23 -71.88 -90.94
CA GLY A 54 40.19 -71.03 -91.52
C GLY A 54 39.79 -69.84 -90.63
N CYS A 55 39.80 -69.99 -89.30
CA CYS A 55 39.56 -68.87 -88.39
C CYS A 55 40.71 -67.84 -88.37
N VAL A 56 41.96 -68.29 -88.56
CA VAL A 56 43.15 -67.40 -88.59
C VAL A 56 43.31 -66.73 -89.96
N GLU A 57 43.21 -67.48 -91.06
CA GLU A 57 43.33 -66.96 -92.43
C GLU A 57 42.31 -65.86 -92.73
N TYR A 58 41.06 -66.05 -92.29
CA TYR A 58 39.96 -65.13 -92.56
C TYR A 58 39.65 -64.18 -91.38
N GLU A 59 40.52 -64.09 -90.36
CA GLU A 59 40.32 -63.28 -89.15
C GLU A 59 39.83 -61.86 -89.49
N LYS A 60 40.50 -61.16 -90.41
CA LYS A 60 40.16 -59.77 -90.80
C LYS A 60 38.77 -59.63 -91.43
N LEU A 61 38.29 -60.67 -92.12
CA LEU A 61 36.98 -60.69 -92.76
C LEU A 61 35.89 -61.06 -91.74
N LEU A 62 36.18 -62.02 -90.87
CA LEU A 62 35.33 -62.37 -89.72
C LEU A 62 35.16 -61.17 -88.77
N ASP A 63 36.21 -60.39 -88.52
CA ASP A 63 36.13 -59.22 -87.65
C ASP A 63 35.22 -58.13 -88.23
N ILE A 64 35.22 -57.92 -89.56
CA ILE A 64 34.26 -57.03 -90.22
C ILE A 64 32.82 -57.53 -90.02
N VAL A 65 32.57 -58.83 -90.15
CA VAL A 65 31.23 -59.43 -89.93
C VAL A 65 30.80 -59.27 -88.47
N VAL A 66 31.66 -59.55 -87.48
CA VAL A 66 31.31 -59.41 -86.06
C VAL A 66 31.14 -57.94 -85.66
N ASN A 67 32.03 -57.03 -86.11
CA ASN A 67 31.94 -55.61 -85.79
C ASN A 67 30.70 -54.95 -86.42
N THR A 68 30.29 -55.36 -87.62
CA THR A 68 29.03 -54.87 -88.24
C THR A 68 27.79 -55.41 -87.53
N PHE A 69 27.81 -56.65 -87.03
CA PHE A 69 26.69 -57.23 -86.28
C PHE A 69 26.52 -56.61 -84.89
N TYR A 70 27.62 -56.33 -84.17
CA TYR A 70 27.57 -55.77 -82.81
C TYR A 70 27.61 -54.24 -82.74
N GLY A 71 28.01 -53.53 -83.81
CA GLY A 71 28.15 -52.06 -83.82
C GLY A 71 26.87 -51.27 -83.49
N GLN A 72 25.69 -51.89 -83.60
CA GLN A 72 24.41 -51.27 -83.18
C GLN A 72 24.17 -51.30 -81.66
N HIS A 73 24.88 -52.14 -80.90
CA HIS A 73 24.81 -52.19 -79.43
C HIS A 73 26.15 -51.78 -78.82
N ARG A 74 26.26 -50.52 -78.39
CA ARG A 74 27.47 -49.93 -77.76
C ARG A 74 27.81 -50.56 -76.40
N LYS A 75 28.39 -51.76 -76.42
CA LYS A 75 29.12 -52.38 -75.31
C LYS A 75 30.38 -53.03 -75.86
N TRP A 76 31.49 -52.90 -75.15
CA TRP A 76 32.75 -53.59 -75.46
C TRP A 76 32.55 -55.09 -75.17
N LEU A 77 32.80 -55.96 -76.17
CA LEU A 77 32.76 -57.41 -76.00
C LEU A 77 34.17 -57.96 -75.78
N CYS A 78 34.27 -59.02 -74.97
CA CYS A 78 35.53 -59.73 -74.73
C CYS A 78 35.88 -60.65 -75.92
N LYS A 79 37.17 -60.99 -76.10
CA LYS A 79 37.64 -61.82 -77.24
C LYS A 79 36.89 -63.16 -77.34
N SER A 80 36.59 -63.79 -76.20
CA SER A 80 35.85 -65.05 -76.13
C SER A 80 34.37 -64.95 -76.58
N ASP A 81 33.70 -63.81 -76.39
CA ASP A 81 32.33 -63.58 -76.91
C ASP A 81 32.33 -63.42 -78.44
N ARG A 82 33.37 -62.75 -78.97
CA ARG A 82 33.66 -62.63 -80.41
C ARG A 82 33.79 -64.00 -81.05
N ASN A 83 34.60 -64.87 -80.44
CA ASN A 83 34.83 -66.24 -80.89
C ASN A 83 33.55 -67.11 -80.82
N GLN A 84 32.70 -66.92 -79.80
CA GLN A 84 31.40 -67.59 -79.70
C GLN A 84 30.46 -67.24 -80.87
N PHE A 85 30.50 -66.02 -81.40
CA PHE A 85 29.59 -65.59 -82.47
C PHE A 85 29.99 -66.10 -83.86
N ILE A 86 31.30 -66.25 -84.12
CA ILE A 86 31.86 -66.84 -85.34
C ILE A 86 31.41 -68.30 -85.48
N GLY A 87 31.66 -69.11 -84.44
CA GLY A 87 31.28 -70.54 -84.43
C GLY A 87 29.76 -70.79 -84.52
N LYS A 88 28.94 -69.78 -84.23
CA LYS A 88 27.47 -69.86 -84.33
C LYS A 88 26.96 -69.54 -85.74
N ASN A 89 27.53 -68.55 -86.42
CA ASN A 89 27.10 -68.16 -87.77
C ASN A 89 27.35 -69.23 -88.84
N ILE A 90 28.45 -69.98 -88.73
CA ILE A 90 28.83 -71.02 -89.71
C ILE A 90 27.79 -72.16 -89.79
N SER A 91 26.96 -72.35 -88.75
CA SER A 91 25.85 -73.32 -88.74
C SER A 91 24.61 -72.93 -89.57
N CYS A 92 24.56 -71.71 -90.13
CA CYS A 92 23.34 -71.16 -90.74
C CYS A 92 23.32 -71.20 -92.29
N THR A 93 24.00 -72.18 -92.89
CA THR A 93 24.13 -72.33 -94.35
C THR A 93 22.88 -72.87 -95.07
N TYR A 94 21.73 -72.94 -94.39
CA TYR A 94 20.44 -73.39 -94.94
C TYR A 94 19.32 -72.40 -94.54
N THR A 95 19.11 -71.36 -95.35
CA THR A 95 18.08 -70.32 -95.13
C THR A 95 17.11 -70.18 -96.31
N SER A 96 15.88 -69.74 -96.01
CA SER A 96 14.72 -69.86 -96.91
C SER A 96 14.54 -68.65 -97.83
N PRO A 97 14.02 -68.82 -99.09
CA PRO A 97 13.87 -67.72 -100.05
C PRO A 97 13.09 -66.48 -99.57
N ARG A 98 12.21 -66.64 -98.56
CA ARG A 98 11.42 -65.53 -98.00
C ARG A 98 12.26 -64.53 -97.18
N GLU A 99 13.46 -64.88 -96.73
CA GLU A 99 14.30 -64.00 -95.92
C GLU A 99 15.22 -63.12 -96.77
N LEU A 100 15.66 -63.61 -97.95
CA LEU A 100 16.41 -62.84 -98.93
C LEU A 100 15.70 -61.54 -99.33
N GLN A 101 14.36 -61.56 -99.46
CA GLN A 101 13.57 -60.38 -99.82
C GLN A 101 13.61 -59.29 -98.74
N LYS A 102 13.54 -59.67 -97.45
CA LYS A 102 13.66 -58.73 -96.32
C LYS A 102 15.07 -58.18 -96.19
N ILE A 103 16.08 -59.01 -96.45
CA ILE A 103 17.49 -58.59 -96.49
C ILE A 103 17.71 -57.56 -97.60
N GLN A 104 17.03 -57.68 -98.74
CA GLN A 104 17.11 -56.72 -99.84
C GLN A 104 16.47 -55.37 -99.47
N GLU A 105 15.26 -55.38 -98.89
CA GLU A 105 14.57 -54.14 -98.46
C GLU A 105 15.37 -53.38 -97.38
N CYS A 106 15.98 -54.10 -96.44
CA CYS A 106 16.89 -53.51 -95.45
C CYS A 106 18.19 -52.97 -96.07
N LYS A 107 18.74 -53.61 -97.12
CA LYS A 107 19.90 -53.06 -97.86
C LYS A 107 19.56 -51.74 -98.55
N GLU A 108 18.36 -51.61 -99.12
CA GLU A 108 17.93 -50.38 -99.80
C GLU A 108 17.72 -49.24 -98.79
N LYS A 109 16.98 -49.47 -97.70
CA LYS A 109 16.81 -48.48 -96.62
C LYS A 109 18.10 -48.11 -95.90
N ASN A 110 19.09 -48.99 -95.90
CA ASN A 110 20.44 -48.69 -95.38
C ASN A 110 21.30 -47.95 -96.40
N LYS A 111 21.12 -48.17 -97.72
CA LYS A 111 21.74 -47.34 -98.77
C LYS A 111 21.22 -45.90 -98.72
N GLU A 112 19.91 -45.69 -98.62
CA GLU A 112 19.33 -44.34 -98.49
C GLU A 112 19.92 -43.58 -97.29
N LYS A 113 20.05 -44.25 -96.13
CA LYS A 113 20.68 -43.67 -94.94
C LYS A 113 22.18 -43.47 -95.10
N ALA A 114 22.89 -44.39 -95.74
CA ALA A 114 24.31 -44.23 -96.05
C ALA A 114 24.53 -43.04 -96.98
N GLU A 115 23.72 -42.86 -98.03
CA GLU A 115 23.77 -41.69 -98.90
C GLU A 115 23.49 -40.37 -98.19
N VAL A 116 22.54 -40.34 -97.24
CA VAL A 116 22.30 -39.15 -96.40
C VAL A 116 23.50 -38.88 -95.50
N ILE A 117 24.12 -39.92 -94.93
CA ILE A 117 25.33 -39.79 -94.11
C ILE A 117 26.53 -39.36 -94.96
N ASP A 118 26.73 -39.89 -96.16
CA ASP A 118 27.81 -39.49 -97.08
C ASP A 118 27.65 -38.04 -97.50
N LYS A 119 26.42 -37.57 -97.79
CA LYS A 119 26.14 -36.15 -98.09
C LYS A 119 26.45 -35.25 -96.88
N LEU A 120 26.25 -35.72 -95.65
CA LEU A 120 26.66 -35.01 -94.43
C LEU A 120 28.19 -35.04 -94.22
N VAL A 121 28.86 -36.17 -94.47
CA VAL A 121 30.31 -36.37 -94.33
C VAL A 121 31.09 -35.60 -95.41
N GLN A 122 30.53 -35.44 -96.60
CA GLN A 122 31.05 -34.58 -97.68
C GLN A 122 30.81 -33.08 -97.41
N GLY A 123 30.23 -32.71 -96.26
CA GLY A 123 30.12 -31.32 -95.80
C GLY A 123 29.01 -30.50 -96.47
N ALA A 124 27.98 -31.14 -97.06
CA ALA A 124 26.92 -30.46 -97.82
C ALA A 124 25.88 -29.70 -96.95
N ILE A 125 26.26 -29.26 -95.75
CA ILE A 125 25.47 -28.33 -94.92
C ILE A 125 26.39 -27.19 -94.50
N ASP A 126 26.00 -25.95 -94.85
CA ASP A 126 26.74 -24.75 -94.49
C ASP A 126 26.95 -24.67 -92.96
N PRO A 127 28.17 -24.39 -92.46
CA PRO A 127 28.41 -24.16 -91.04
C PRO A 127 27.78 -22.84 -90.53
N SER A 128 27.21 -22.02 -91.42
CA SER A 128 26.66 -20.69 -91.14
C SER A 128 25.65 -20.67 -89.97
N PRO A 129 24.63 -21.55 -89.87
CA PRO A 129 23.66 -21.51 -88.76
C PRO A 129 24.26 -21.90 -87.40
N PHE A 130 25.29 -22.76 -87.40
CA PHE A 130 26.04 -23.10 -86.18
C PHE A 130 26.88 -21.90 -85.73
N LEU A 131 27.60 -21.26 -86.65
CA LEU A 131 28.41 -20.06 -86.38
C LEU A 131 27.55 -18.86 -85.97
N GLN A 132 26.33 -18.73 -86.51
CA GLN A 132 25.33 -17.75 -86.06
C GLN A 132 24.92 -18.03 -84.62
N ARG A 133 24.51 -19.27 -84.30
CA ARG A 133 24.17 -19.66 -82.91
C ARG A 133 25.32 -19.47 -81.94
N GLN A 134 26.56 -19.74 -82.34
CA GLN A 134 27.74 -19.47 -81.51
C GLN A 134 27.88 -17.97 -81.21
N LYS A 135 27.82 -17.12 -82.25
CA LYS A 135 27.87 -15.65 -82.08
C LYS A 135 26.74 -15.14 -81.19
N GLU A 136 25.51 -15.65 -81.36
CA GLU A 136 24.38 -15.32 -80.50
C GLU A 136 24.62 -15.70 -79.03
N LEU A 137 25.20 -16.87 -78.76
CA LEU A 137 25.50 -17.30 -77.39
C LEU A 137 26.59 -16.41 -76.76
N GLU A 138 27.67 -16.11 -77.50
CA GLU A 138 28.69 -15.17 -77.06
C GLU A 138 28.12 -13.75 -76.84
N GLU A 139 27.19 -13.29 -77.69
CA GLU A 139 26.51 -12.00 -77.53
C GLU A 139 25.56 -11.97 -76.33
N ARG A 140 24.87 -13.07 -76.03
CA ARG A 140 24.07 -13.23 -74.81
C ARG A 140 24.96 -13.20 -73.57
N GLU A 141 26.07 -13.94 -73.54
CA GLU A 141 27.06 -13.85 -72.46
C GLU A 141 27.60 -12.42 -72.28
N ARG A 142 27.91 -11.71 -73.37
CA ARG A 142 28.33 -10.29 -73.34
C ARG A 142 27.22 -9.35 -72.85
N GLN A 143 25.95 -9.72 -72.99
CA GLN A 143 24.81 -8.95 -72.45
C GLN A 143 24.59 -9.28 -70.97
N GLU A 144 24.63 -10.54 -70.58
CA GLU A 144 24.47 -11.02 -69.19
C GLU A 144 25.59 -10.49 -68.29
N LYS A 145 26.85 -10.49 -68.76
CA LYS A 145 27.99 -9.90 -68.03
C LYS A 145 27.77 -8.40 -67.76
N ARG A 146 27.39 -7.62 -68.79
CA ARG A 146 27.02 -6.19 -68.63
C ARG A 146 25.82 -5.98 -67.69
N GLN A 147 24.83 -6.87 -67.70
CA GLN A 147 23.71 -6.79 -66.76
C GLN A 147 24.12 -7.12 -65.32
N ALA A 148 25.04 -8.06 -65.11
CA ALA A 148 25.59 -8.39 -63.79
C ALA A 148 26.49 -7.27 -63.24
N GLU A 149 27.29 -6.64 -64.10
CA GLU A 149 28.10 -5.46 -63.79
C GLU A 149 27.21 -4.28 -63.35
N GLU A 150 26.14 -3.96 -64.08
CA GLU A 150 25.21 -2.89 -63.67
C GLU A 150 24.38 -3.26 -62.42
N ARG A 151 24.01 -4.53 -62.21
CA ARG A 151 23.35 -4.97 -60.96
C ARG A 151 24.26 -4.78 -59.74
N THR A 152 25.47 -5.32 -59.78
CA THR A 152 26.44 -5.21 -58.66
C THR A 152 26.85 -3.75 -58.38
N ARG A 153 26.93 -2.91 -59.43
CA ARG A 153 27.09 -1.45 -59.30
C ARG A 153 25.91 -0.79 -58.58
N LEU A 154 24.67 -1.14 -58.92
CA LEU A 154 23.47 -0.60 -58.27
C LEU A 154 23.32 -1.09 -56.82
N GLU A 155 23.57 -2.37 -56.56
CA GLU A 155 23.62 -2.97 -55.22
C GLU A 155 24.66 -2.25 -54.34
N THR A 156 25.85 -2.01 -54.86
CA THR A 156 26.91 -1.23 -54.17
C THR A 156 26.43 0.18 -53.83
N GLN A 157 25.80 0.90 -54.77
CA GLN A 157 25.23 2.23 -54.50
C GLN A 157 24.09 2.22 -53.48
N ILE A 158 23.32 1.13 -53.35
CA ILE A 158 22.29 0.99 -52.33
C ILE A 158 22.96 0.80 -50.97
N ILE A 159 23.91 -0.13 -50.86
CA ILE A 159 24.67 -0.42 -49.63
C ILE A 159 25.42 0.83 -49.14
N GLU A 160 26.05 1.60 -50.03
CA GLU A 160 26.67 2.88 -49.70
C GLU A 160 25.66 3.88 -49.09
N LYS A 161 24.49 4.04 -49.73
CA LYS A 161 23.43 4.93 -49.22
C LYS A 161 22.94 4.47 -47.85
N GLU A 162 22.69 3.17 -47.66
CA GLU A 162 22.32 2.59 -46.37
C GLU A 162 23.38 2.83 -45.29
N ILE A 163 24.66 2.61 -45.60
CA ILE A 163 25.78 2.92 -44.69
C ILE A 163 25.80 4.41 -44.32
N THR A 164 25.57 5.33 -45.26
CA THR A 164 25.48 6.76 -44.91
C THR A 164 24.28 7.11 -44.03
N LEU A 165 23.12 6.46 -44.24
CA LEU A 165 21.92 6.65 -43.42
C LEU A 165 22.11 6.08 -42.00
N ILE A 166 22.75 4.91 -41.87
CA ILE A 166 23.10 4.31 -40.58
C ILE A 166 24.11 5.20 -39.84
N ARG A 167 25.14 5.72 -40.53
CA ARG A 167 26.11 6.66 -39.94
C ARG A 167 25.43 7.96 -39.47
N LYS A 168 24.49 8.52 -40.24
CA LYS A 168 23.68 9.69 -39.84
C LYS A 168 22.87 9.40 -38.57
N ARG A 169 22.10 8.31 -38.54
CA ARG A 169 21.32 7.90 -37.35
C ARG A 169 22.19 7.71 -36.10
N ILE A 170 23.38 7.14 -36.24
CA ILE A 170 24.32 6.98 -35.12
C ILE A 170 24.88 8.34 -34.66
N ALA A 171 25.10 9.29 -35.56
CA ALA A 171 25.50 10.65 -35.19
C ALA A 171 24.35 11.39 -34.49
N GLU A 172 23.14 11.36 -35.07
CA GLU A 172 21.90 11.93 -34.50
C GLU A 172 21.66 11.40 -33.08
N GLN A 173 21.68 10.08 -32.87
CA GLN A 173 21.55 9.46 -31.54
C GLN A 173 22.65 9.89 -30.56
N LYS A 174 23.88 10.11 -31.02
CA LYS A 174 24.97 10.64 -30.17
C LYS A 174 24.73 12.11 -29.79
N HIS A 175 24.30 12.95 -30.73
CA HIS A 175 23.95 14.34 -30.47
C HIS A 175 22.72 14.47 -29.54
N GLU A 176 21.71 13.61 -29.71
CA GLU A 176 20.59 13.52 -28.78
C GLU A 176 21.02 13.04 -27.40
N ALA A 177 21.89 12.02 -27.31
CA ALA A 177 22.37 11.51 -26.03
C ALA A 177 23.16 12.58 -25.25
N THR A 178 24.03 13.35 -25.92
CA THR A 178 24.75 14.46 -25.27
C THR A 178 23.81 15.62 -24.93
N ALA A 179 22.84 15.98 -25.79
CA ALA A 179 21.85 17.00 -25.48
C ALA A 179 20.98 16.63 -24.26
N ARG A 180 20.46 15.39 -24.20
CA ARG A 180 19.69 14.86 -23.06
C ARG A 180 20.53 14.81 -21.77
N LEU A 181 21.84 14.54 -21.87
CA LEU A 181 22.76 14.59 -20.73
C LEU A 181 22.96 16.04 -20.23
N MET A 182 23.20 16.98 -21.14
CA MET A 182 23.35 18.41 -20.82
C MET A 182 22.07 19.00 -20.21
N GLN A 183 20.89 18.64 -20.73
CA GLN A 183 19.59 19.01 -20.14
C GLN A 183 19.48 18.53 -18.69
N ARG A 184 19.80 17.25 -18.42
CA ARG A 184 19.80 16.70 -17.06
C ARG A 184 20.78 17.40 -16.12
N TYR A 185 21.94 17.84 -16.60
CA TYR A 185 22.86 18.66 -15.80
C TYR A 185 22.30 20.06 -15.53
N ALA A 186 21.74 20.73 -16.55
CA ALA A 186 21.12 22.05 -16.37
C ALA A 186 19.94 22.00 -15.38
N GLU A 187 19.06 21.01 -15.49
CA GLU A 187 17.97 20.78 -14.55
C GLU A 187 18.46 20.57 -13.12
N LYS A 188 19.51 19.77 -12.92
CA LYS A 188 20.11 19.55 -11.60
C LYS A 188 20.65 20.84 -11.01
N ARG A 189 21.45 21.61 -11.77
CA ARG A 189 21.97 22.91 -11.34
C ARG A 189 20.86 23.88 -10.96
N VAL A 190 19.75 23.93 -11.70
CA VAL A 190 18.58 24.77 -11.38
C VAL A 190 17.82 24.29 -10.14
N LYS A 191 17.82 22.98 -9.83
CA LYS A 191 17.24 22.43 -8.60
C LYS A 191 18.13 22.75 -7.38
N GLU A 192 19.42 22.43 -7.48
CA GLU A 192 20.44 22.77 -6.48
C GLU A 192 20.44 24.28 -6.15
N GLU A 193 20.33 25.15 -7.16
CA GLU A 193 20.28 26.59 -6.97
C GLU A 193 18.99 27.06 -6.28
N LYS A 194 17.83 26.43 -6.56
CA LYS A 194 16.58 26.70 -5.86
C LYS A 194 16.65 26.27 -4.40
N GLU A 195 17.10 25.04 -4.13
CA GLU A 195 17.29 24.52 -2.78
C GLU A 195 18.22 25.43 -1.94
N VAL A 196 19.32 25.92 -2.54
CA VAL A 196 20.20 26.90 -1.89
C VAL A 196 19.53 28.26 -1.68
N ARG A 197 18.74 28.77 -2.64
CA ARG A 197 17.98 30.03 -2.50
C ARG A 197 16.94 29.94 -1.38
N ASP A 198 16.20 28.84 -1.31
CA ASP A 198 15.17 28.59 -0.30
C ASP A 198 15.79 28.48 1.10
N LEU A 199 16.92 27.78 1.23
CA LEU A 199 17.70 27.72 2.48
C LEU A 199 18.23 29.10 2.91
N VAL A 200 18.75 29.90 1.97
CA VAL A 200 19.21 31.27 2.25
C VAL A 200 18.03 32.16 2.68
N GLN A 201 16.85 32.02 2.08
CA GLN A 201 15.65 32.74 2.49
C GLN A 201 15.23 32.35 3.92
N GLN A 202 15.14 31.04 4.23
CA GLN A 202 14.83 30.57 5.59
C GLN A 202 15.81 31.12 6.62
N VAL A 203 17.12 31.08 6.35
CA VAL A 203 18.15 31.63 7.25
C VAL A 203 17.98 33.15 7.44
N MET A 204 17.59 33.89 6.39
CA MET A 204 17.31 35.33 6.48
C MET A 204 16.03 35.62 7.29
N GLU A 205 14.97 34.86 7.09
CA GLU A 205 13.72 34.97 7.86
C GLU A 205 13.95 34.64 9.35
N HIS A 206 14.67 33.55 9.66
CA HIS A 206 15.09 33.22 11.02
C HIS A 206 15.94 34.34 11.64
N ARG A 207 16.86 34.96 10.88
CA ARG A 207 17.69 36.09 11.35
C ARG A 207 16.88 37.36 11.61
N ILE A 208 15.82 37.62 10.84
CA ILE A 208 14.88 38.72 11.09
C ILE A 208 14.04 38.44 12.34
N ASN A 209 13.45 37.23 12.43
CA ASN A 209 12.64 36.80 13.56
C ASN A 209 13.44 36.81 14.88
N LEU A 210 14.71 36.39 14.86
CA LEU A 210 15.62 36.46 16.00
C LEU A 210 15.83 37.92 16.48
N LYS A 211 16.10 38.85 15.55
CA LYS A 211 16.25 40.28 15.90
C LYS A 211 14.98 40.84 16.52
N VAL A 212 13.81 40.58 15.92
CA VAL A 212 12.51 41.02 16.44
C VAL A 212 12.23 40.43 17.83
N ALA A 213 12.55 39.16 18.07
CA ALA A 213 12.43 38.54 19.39
C ALA A 213 13.38 39.16 20.42
N GLN A 214 14.64 39.44 20.05
CA GLN A 214 15.60 40.12 20.92
C GLN A 214 15.15 41.54 21.26
N GLU A 215 14.61 42.31 20.31
CA GLU A 215 14.05 43.64 20.56
C GLU A 215 12.82 43.61 21.47
N ARG A 216 11.90 42.66 21.26
CA ARG A 216 10.74 42.43 22.15
C ARG A 216 11.22 42.12 23.57
N SER A 217 12.19 41.22 23.73
CA SER A 217 12.77 40.88 25.04
C SER A 217 13.44 42.09 25.71
N LYS A 218 14.21 42.90 24.96
CA LYS A 218 14.80 44.16 25.46
C LYS A 218 13.72 45.14 25.95
N LYS A 219 12.66 45.35 25.16
CA LYS A 219 11.53 46.24 25.52
C LYS A 219 10.78 45.75 26.76
N ILE A 220 10.56 44.45 26.91
CA ILE A 220 9.94 43.85 28.10
C ILE A 220 10.84 44.04 29.33
N LYS A 221 12.14 43.75 29.24
CA LYS A 221 13.09 43.98 30.35
C LYS A 221 13.16 45.45 30.77
N GLN A 222 13.13 46.38 29.80
CA GLN A 222 13.09 47.82 30.07
C GLN A 222 11.80 48.28 30.74
N LYS A 223 10.66 47.63 30.46
CA LYS A 223 9.40 47.88 31.18
C LYS A 223 9.48 47.42 32.63
N ILE A 224 9.82 46.15 32.86
CA ILE A 224 9.90 45.55 34.20
C ILE A 224 10.86 46.35 35.10
N VAL A 225 12.02 46.78 34.57
CA VAL A 225 12.97 47.61 35.34
C VAL A 225 12.40 48.99 35.69
N LYS A 226 11.55 49.58 34.84
CA LYS A 226 10.85 50.84 35.15
C LYS A 226 9.76 50.64 36.19
N GLU A 227 8.86 49.70 35.92
CA GLU A 227 7.73 49.32 36.79
C GLU A 227 8.25 49.05 38.23
N VAL A 228 9.27 48.19 38.38
CA VAL A 228 9.92 47.91 39.67
C VAL A 228 10.65 49.13 40.25
N SER A 229 11.22 50.02 39.43
CA SER A 229 11.85 51.25 39.95
C SER A 229 10.85 52.30 40.44
N GLU A 230 9.66 52.34 39.82
CA GLU A 230 8.54 53.21 40.18
C GLU A 230 7.87 52.69 41.47
N GLU A 231 7.64 51.38 41.57
CA GLU A 231 7.20 50.70 42.80
C GLU A 231 8.15 50.95 43.99
N ASN A 232 9.47 50.79 43.79
CA ASN A 232 10.46 51.04 44.85
C ASN A 232 10.53 52.52 45.28
N GLN A 233 10.30 53.47 44.37
CA GLN A 233 10.23 54.89 44.72
C GLN A 233 8.96 55.22 45.52
N GLU A 234 7.83 54.64 45.16
CA GLU A 234 6.56 54.85 45.85
C GLU A 234 6.55 54.20 47.24
N LEU A 235 7.10 52.99 47.39
CA LEU A 235 7.32 52.36 48.70
C LEU A 235 8.26 53.18 49.60
N LEU A 236 9.34 53.75 49.05
CA LEU A 236 10.24 54.64 49.79
C LEU A 236 9.52 55.93 50.22
N ARG A 237 8.65 56.48 49.36
CA ARG A 237 7.84 57.67 49.66
C ARG A 237 6.85 57.41 50.79
N GLN A 238 6.11 56.30 50.72
CA GLN A 238 5.16 55.89 51.75
C GLN A 238 5.87 55.68 53.10
N ALA A 239 7.01 55.00 53.11
CA ALA A 239 7.81 54.81 54.31
C ALA A 239 8.35 56.13 54.92
N LEU A 240 8.59 57.17 54.11
CA LEU A 240 8.95 58.50 54.60
C LEU A 240 7.74 59.24 55.17
N GLU A 241 6.58 59.21 54.49
CA GLU A 241 5.35 59.88 54.91
C GLU A 241 4.77 59.27 56.20
N GLU A 242 4.78 57.93 56.35
CA GLU A 242 4.46 57.25 57.59
C GLU A 242 5.36 57.69 58.76
N LYS A 243 6.65 57.88 58.50
CA LYS A 243 7.63 58.29 59.53
C LYS A 243 7.48 59.76 59.89
N GLU A 244 7.13 60.63 58.94
CA GLU A 244 6.69 61.99 59.25
C GLU A 244 5.41 62.00 60.10
N GLU A 245 4.42 61.17 59.79
CA GLU A 245 3.21 61.06 60.61
C GLU A 245 3.49 60.53 62.02
N GLU A 246 4.33 59.50 62.17
CA GLU A 246 4.77 59.01 63.49
C GLU A 246 5.44 60.12 64.29
N LEU A 247 6.29 60.94 63.67
CA LEU A 247 6.92 62.08 64.32
C LEU A 247 5.90 63.15 64.71
N ARG A 248 4.96 63.51 63.83
CA ARG A 248 3.87 64.47 64.14
C ARG A 248 3.02 64.00 65.32
N LYS A 249 2.64 62.72 65.35
CA LYS A 249 1.89 62.08 66.46
C LYS A 249 2.70 62.08 67.77
N ARG A 250 4.00 61.79 67.71
CA ARG A 250 4.90 61.90 68.88
C ARG A 250 5.03 63.33 69.41
N PHE A 251 5.14 64.33 68.53
CA PHE A 251 5.20 65.73 68.96
C PHE A 251 3.88 66.21 69.60
N GLN A 252 2.72 65.73 69.12
CA GLN A 252 1.43 65.99 69.78
C GLN A 252 1.40 65.40 71.19
N ILE A 253 1.78 64.13 71.37
CA ILE A 253 1.84 63.47 72.69
C ILE A 253 2.82 64.20 73.64
N ILE A 254 3.99 64.63 73.16
CA ILE A 254 4.94 65.42 73.97
C ILE A 254 4.33 66.76 74.40
N HIS A 255 3.58 67.42 73.52
CA HIS A 255 2.88 68.66 73.87
C HIS A 255 1.77 68.43 74.91
N GLU A 256 0.98 67.38 74.76
CA GLU A 256 -0.06 66.98 75.72
C GLU A 256 0.54 66.64 77.10
N ILE A 257 1.66 65.91 77.14
CA ILE A 257 2.40 65.62 78.37
C ILE A 257 2.86 66.92 79.04
N HIS A 258 3.52 67.83 78.32
CA HIS A 258 3.95 69.12 78.90
C HIS A 258 2.78 69.96 79.40
N VAL A 259 1.61 69.92 78.73
CA VAL A 259 0.39 70.56 79.22
C VAL A 259 -0.06 69.92 80.54
N ILE A 260 -0.14 68.59 80.63
CA ILE A 260 -0.53 67.87 81.84
C ILE A 260 0.46 68.11 83.00
N GLU A 261 1.76 68.08 82.74
CA GLU A 261 2.81 68.35 83.73
C GLU A 261 2.79 69.80 84.26
N SER A 262 2.26 70.74 83.47
CA SER A 262 2.06 72.14 83.90
C SER A 262 0.83 72.34 84.80
N LEU A 263 -0.07 71.36 84.90
CA LEU A 263 -1.27 71.44 85.73
C LEU A 263 -0.95 71.11 87.20
N PRO A 264 -1.58 71.80 88.17
CA PRO A 264 -1.38 71.51 89.59
C PRO A 264 -1.94 70.13 89.95
N ILE A 265 -1.06 69.21 90.40
CA ILE A 265 -1.41 67.84 90.74
C ILE A 265 -2.31 67.80 92.00
N VAL A 266 -3.61 67.63 91.78
CA VAL A 266 -4.58 67.35 92.86
C VAL A 266 -4.38 65.91 93.34
N LYS A 267 -3.80 65.73 94.52
CA LYS A 267 -3.73 64.43 95.20
C LYS A 267 -5.13 64.07 95.72
N SER A 268 -5.85 63.20 95.02
CA SER A 268 -7.05 62.57 95.56
C SER A 268 -6.66 61.61 96.68
N ASN A 269 -7.28 61.75 97.85
CA ASN A 269 -7.24 60.71 98.87
C ASN A 269 -7.95 59.48 98.31
N LYS A 270 -7.29 58.32 98.38
CA LYS A 270 -7.89 57.06 97.95
C LYS A 270 -8.90 56.63 99.00
N PHE A 271 -10.18 56.58 98.62
CA PHE A 271 -11.23 55.96 99.41
C PHE A 271 -11.07 54.45 99.28
N ASP A 272 -10.88 53.75 100.40
CA ASP A 272 -10.77 52.29 100.43
C ASP A 272 -12.14 51.66 100.72
N GLU A 273 -12.64 50.85 99.78
CA GLU A 273 -13.96 50.21 99.93
C GLU A 273 -13.96 49.03 100.91
N THR A 274 -12.79 48.64 101.44
CA THR A 274 -12.64 47.57 102.44
C THR A 274 -12.71 48.07 103.88
N GLU A 275 -12.65 49.38 104.13
CA GLU A 275 -12.87 49.96 105.45
C GLU A 275 -14.35 49.89 105.86
N THR A 276 -14.61 49.68 107.15
CA THR A 276 -15.95 49.79 107.76
C THR A 276 -16.26 51.23 108.17
N ALA A 277 -17.54 51.57 108.33
CA ALA A 277 -17.98 52.94 108.61
C ALA A 277 -17.52 53.48 109.98
N GLY A 278 -17.22 52.59 110.94
CA GLY A 278 -16.63 52.95 112.22
C GLY A 278 -17.64 53.57 113.20
N HIS A 279 -18.88 53.09 113.20
CA HIS A 279 -19.94 53.57 114.10
C HIS A 279 -20.20 52.62 115.29
N GLU A 280 -19.31 51.63 115.48
CA GLU A 280 -19.32 50.59 116.52
C GLU A 280 -20.61 49.76 116.58
N LEU A 281 -21.38 49.71 115.48
CA LEU A 281 -22.64 48.98 115.42
C LEU A 281 -22.39 47.47 115.18
N LEU A 282 -23.05 46.63 115.99
CA LEU A 282 -23.02 45.18 115.84
C LEU A 282 -23.61 44.77 114.47
N GLY A 283 -22.72 44.37 113.54
CA GLY A 283 -23.09 43.98 112.18
C GLY A 283 -22.74 45.02 111.09
N GLU A 284 -21.93 46.03 111.39
CA GLU A 284 -21.27 46.83 110.35
C GLU A 284 -20.48 45.97 109.35
N MET A 285 -20.37 46.49 108.13
CA MET A 285 -19.80 45.82 106.97
C MET A 285 -19.10 46.83 106.07
N SER A 286 -18.04 46.41 105.38
CA SER A 286 -17.39 47.25 104.38
C SER A 286 -18.26 47.41 103.11
N LEU A 287 -18.02 48.47 102.33
CA LEU A 287 -18.74 48.71 101.09
C LEU A 287 -18.52 47.58 100.07
N ALA A 288 -17.31 47.00 100.04
CA ALA A 288 -16.96 45.84 99.22
C ALA A 288 -17.81 44.61 99.57
N GLU A 289 -17.90 44.23 100.85
CA GLU A 289 -18.69 43.07 101.28
C GLU A 289 -20.20 43.28 101.05
N LEU A 290 -20.72 44.49 101.21
CA LEU A 290 -22.11 44.82 100.91
C LEU A 290 -22.42 44.67 99.41
N LYS A 291 -21.50 45.08 98.53
CA LYS A 291 -21.60 44.84 97.07
C LYS A 291 -21.59 43.34 96.76
N GLU A 292 -20.75 42.55 97.42
CA GLU A 292 -20.67 41.09 97.23
C GLU A 292 -21.97 40.40 97.68
N ARG A 293 -22.46 40.68 98.90
CA ARG A 293 -23.74 40.11 99.39
C ARG A 293 -24.91 40.49 98.48
N LEU A 294 -24.94 41.73 97.98
CA LEU A 294 -25.95 42.18 97.01
C LEU A 294 -25.87 41.43 95.67
N ALA A 295 -24.65 41.12 95.20
CA ALA A 295 -24.44 40.33 93.98
C ALA A 295 -24.91 38.87 94.16
N LEU A 296 -24.59 38.23 95.29
CA LEU A 296 -25.05 36.87 95.63
C LEU A 296 -26.58 36.80 95.75
N LEU A 297 -27.22 37.79 96.40
CA LEU A 297 -28.68 37.87 96.50
C LEU A 297 -29.35 38.01 95.12
N ARG A 298 -28.80 38.87 94.24
CA ARG A 298 -29.28 39.01 92.85
C ARG A 298 -29.11 37.72 92.04
N GLN A 299 -27.98 37.03 92.18
CA GLN A 299 -27.74 35.76 91.49
C GLN A 299 -28.72 34.67 91.95
N ASN A 300 -29.05 34.63 93.25
CA ASN A 300 -30.02 33.67 93.77
C ASN A 300 -31.46 33.99 93.31
N GLN A 301 -31.85 35.28 93.27
CA GLN A 301 -33.13 35.70 92.69
C GLN A 301 -33.25 35.31 91.20
N GLN A 302 -32.16 35.46 90.42
CA GLN A 302 -32.12 35.02 89.02
C GLN A 302 -32.29 33.50 88.88
N LYS A 303 -31.60 32.69 89.70
CA LYS A 303 -31.78 31.23 89.72
C LYS A 303 -33.22 30.83 90.07
N GLU A 304 -33.82 31.44 91.10
CA GLU A 304 -35.23 31.18 91.43
C GLU A 304 -36.19 31.55 90.28
N GLU A 305 -35.93 32.64 89.56
CA GLU A 305 -36.71 32.99 88.37
C GLU A 305 -36.52 31.98 87.22
N GLU A 306 -35.30 31.50 86.99
CA GLU A 306 -34.99 30.48 85.98
C GLU A 306 -35.64 29.14 86.31
N GLU A 307 -35.60 28.70 87.57
CA GLU A 307 -36.30 27.51 88.06
C GLU A 307 -37.83 27.65 87.94
N ARG A 308 -38.40 28.82 88.25
CA ARG A 308 -39.83 29.09 88.02
C ARG A 308 -40.18 29.01 86.54
N ARG A 309 -39.33 29.56 85.66
CA ARG A 309 -39.51 29.54 84.19
C ARG A 309 -39.39 28.12 83.62
N SER A 310 -38.43 27.31 84.08
CA SER A 310 -38.24 25.92 83.62
C SER A 310 -39.40 25.02 84.04
N ASN A 311 -39.84 25.09 85.30
CA ASN A 311 -41.01 24.35 85.80
C ASN A 311 -42.29 24.67 84.99
N ILE A 312 -42.55 25.95 84.70
CA ILE A 312 -43.68 26.40 83.86
C ILE A 312 -43.56 25.86 82.42
N LEU A 313 -42.34 25.76 81.89
CA LEU A 313 -42.09 25.25 80.54
C LEU A 313 -42.26 23.72 80.47
N GLU A 314 -41.77 22.98 81.46
CA GLU A 314 -42.02 21.54 81.61
C GLU A 314 -43.52 21.23 81.75
N GLU A 315 -44.25 21.97 82.58
CA GLU A 315 -45.70 21.81 82.70
C GLU A 315 -46.41 22.03 81.35
N LYS A 316 -46.00 23.05 80.59
CA LYS A 316 -46.55 23.31 79.25
C LYS A 316 -46.23 22.17 78.28
N GLN A 317 -45.04 21.55 78.36
CA GLN A 317 -44.69 20.38 77.55
C GLN A 317 -45.52 19.15 77.95
N LYS A 318 -45.62 18.85 79.26
CA LYS A 318 -46.43 17.73 79.79
C LYS A 318 -47.91 17.86 79.41
N LYS A 319 -48.48 19.08 79.55
CA LYS A 319 -49.86 19.40 79.12
C LYS A 319 -50.03 19.28 77.59
N LYS A 320 -49.02 19.66 76.79
CA LYS A 320 -49.05 19.46 75.32
C LYS A 320 -48.99 17.98 74.93
N GLN A 321 -48.18 17.16 75.63
CA GLN A 321 -48.11 15.71 75.42
C GLN A 321 -49.47 15.05 75.72
N GLN A 322 -50.09 15.35 76.86
CA GLN A 322 -51.43 14.89 77.21
C GLN A 322 -52.50 15.27 76.18
N ILE A 323 -52.42 16.47 75.58
CA ILE A 323 -53.32 16.89 74.49
C ILE A 323 -53.07 16.08 73.21
N LEU A 324 -51.83 15.76 72.87
CA LEU A 324 -51.52 14.90 71.71
C LEU A 324 -52.00 13.45 71.94
N GLU A 325 -51.72 12.88 73.11
CA GLU A 325 -52.16 11.53 73.50
C GLU A 325 -53.70 11.41 73.49
N THR A 326 -54.42 12.41 74.00
CA THR A 326 -55.90 12.42 73.96
C THR A 326 -56.44 12.59 72.55
N LEU A 327 -55.81 13.41 71.70
CA LEU A 327 -56.15 13.52 70.27
C LEU A 327 -55.90 12.21 69.52
N ASP A 328 -54.79 11.51 69.77
CA ASP A 328 -54.50 10.23 69.13
C ASP A 328 -55.42 9.11 69.61
N ASN A 329 -55.79 9.09 70.88
CA ASN A 329 -56.85 8.21 71.38
C ASN A 329 -58.20 8.49 70.69
N ILE A 330 -58.60 9.77 70.56
CA ILE A 330 -59.81 10.14 69.79
C ILE A 330 -59.70 9.70 68.32
N ASN A 331 -58.52 9.82 67.70
CA ASN A 331 -58.29 9.38 66.33
C ASN A 331 -58.34 7.85 66.19
N LEU A 332 -57.87 7.09 67.19
CA LEU A 332 -58.00 5.63 67.24
C LEU A 332 -59.46 5.21 67.36
N TYR A 333 -60.24 5.79 68.29
CA TYR A 333 -61.67 5.51 68.40
C TYR A 333 -62.44 5.86 67.12
N ARG A 334 -62.13 6.99 66.48
CA ARG A 334 -62.70 7.35 65.16
C ARG A 334 -62.35 6.31 64.08
N LYS A 335 -61.11 5.85 64.01
CA LYS A 335 -60.66 4.81 63.06
C LYS A 335 -61.41 3.49 63.29
N LEU A 336 -61.57 3.06 64.55
CA LEU A 336 -62.35 1.86 64.89
C LEU A 336 -63.81 2.00 64.47
N LEU A 337 -64.47 3.11 64.82
CA LEU A 337 -65.84 3.39 64.39
C LEU A 337 -66.01 3.40 62.86
N THR A 338 -65.04 3.95 62.11
CA THR A 338 -65.09 3.90 60.63
C THR A 338 -64.86 2.50 60.06
N LYS A 339 -64.07 1.65 60.74
CA LYS A 339 -63.92 0.23 60.35
C LYS A 339 -65.21 -0.53 60.62
N GLU A 340 -65.75 -0.47 61.84
CA GLU A 340 -67.02 -1.10 62.17
C GLU A 340 -68.16 -0.67 61.23
N ALA A 341 -68.22 0.62 60.84
CA ALA A 341 -69.21 1.10 59.89
C ALA A 341 -68.98 0.56 58.46
N ALA A 342 -67.73 0.39 58.03
CA ALA A 342 -67.39 -0.24 56.77
C ALA A 342 -67.71 -1.75 56.79
N ASP A 343 -67.34 -2.46 57.86
CA ASP A 343 -67.60 -3.89 58.04
C ASP A 343 -69.11 -4.20 58.06
N ARG A 344 -69.91 -3.33 58.71
CA ARG A 344 -71.39 -3.39 58.66
C ARG A 344 -71.93 -3.15 57.25
N LEU A 345 -71.39 -2.18 56.51
CA LEU A 345 -71.81 -1.88 55.14
C LEU A 345 -71.41 -3.01 54.16
N GLU A 346 -70.25 -3.64 54.34
CA GLU A 346 -69.82 -4.82 53.58
C GLU A 346 -70.71 -6.04 53.89
N ALA A 347 -71.10 -6.23 55.17
CA ALA A 347 -72.06 -7.26 55.56
C ALA A 347 -73.46 -7.03 54.96
N GLU A 348 -73.96 -5.78 54.99
CA GLU A 348 -75.22 -5.40 54.32
C GLU A 348 -75.16 -5.63 52.80
N ARG A 349 -74.07 -5.21 52.14
CA ARG A 349 -73.83 -5.48 50.71
C ARG A 349 -73.80 -6.98 50.41
N SER A 350 -73.22 -7.79 51.29
CA SER A 350 -73.14 -9.25 51.16
C SER A 350 -74.50 -9.94 51.27
N GLN A 351 -75.48 -9.33 51.93
CA GLN A 351 -76.84 -9.86 52.07
C GLN A 351 -77.87 -9.22 51.11
N ALA A 352 -77.55 -8.09 50.50
CA ALA A 352 -78.47 -7.30 49.68
C ALA A 352 -78.71 -7.89 48.27
N LYS A 353 -79.82 -8.62 48.09
CA LYS A 353 -80.39 -8.89 46.77
C LYS A 353 -80.92 -7.60 46.12
N PRO A 354 -80.81 -7.42 44.78
CA PRO A 354 -81.07 -6.12 44.14
C PRO A 354 -82.57 -5.79 44.05
N GLY A 355 -83.02 -4.77 44.80
CA GLY A 355 -84.43 -4.34 44.75
C GLY A 355 -84.74 -2.97 45.37
N LYS A 356 -84.91 -1.95 44.51
CA LYS A 356 -85.65 -0.67 44.74
C LYS A 356 -85.19 0.21 45.93
N ARG A 357 -84.37 1.22 45.63
CA ARG A 357 -84.20 2.42 46.48
C ARG A 357 -85.48 3.26 46.51
N LEU A 358 -85.91 3.72 47.69
CA LEU A 358 -86.81 4.86 47.90
C LEU A 358 -86.30 5.70 49.08
N ALA A 359 -86.66 6.99 49.13
CA ALA A 359 -85.99 7.99 49.97
C ALA A 359 -86.97 8.88 50.76
N ARG A 360 -86.52 9.47 51.89
CA ARG A 360 -87.06 10.72 52.46
C ARG A 360 -86.17 11.30 53.59
N ARG A 361 -86.06 12.66 53.59
CA ARG A 361 -86.20 13.69 54.68
C ARG A 361 -85.77 13.32 56.13
N ALA A 362 -85.34 14.24 57.01
CA ALA A 362 -85.56 15.70 57.14
C ALA A 362 -84.43 16.34 58.02
N SER A 363 -83.93 17.58 57.83
CA SER A 363 -84.44 18.95 58.12
C SER A 363 -84.25 19.49 59.57
N GLY A 364 -83.66 20.69 59.73
CA GLY A 364 -83.49 21.45 61.00
C GLY A 364 -82.02 21.46 61.49
N GLN A 365 -81.29 22.56 61.77
CA GLN A 365 -81.48 24.03 61.87
C GLN A 365 -81.67 24.65 63.28
N VAL A 366 -80.54 25.09 63.90
CA VAL A 366 -80.39 26.03 65.04
C VAL A 366 -79.02 26.73 64.86
N ARG A 367 -78.68 28.02 65.12
CA ARG A 367 -79.27 29.31 65.60
C ARG A 367 -78.69 29.85 66.93
N PHE A 368 -78.27 31.13 66.89
CA PHE A 368 -78.16 32.11 68.00
C PHE A 368 -77.01 31.88 69.03
N LEU A 369 -76.44 32.89 69.70
CA LEU A 369 -76.64 34.37 69.69
C LEU A 369 -75.36 35.13 70.12
N GLN A 370 -75.37 36.47 69.98
CA GLN A 370 -74.47 37.41 70.67
C GLN A 370 -75.02 37.79 72.06
N GLY A 371 -74.17 38.34 72.94
CA GLY A 371 -74.59 39.01 74.17
C GLY A 371 -73.45 39.82 74.80
N SER A 372 -73.74 41.00 75.37
CA SER A 372 -72.74 41.93 75.91
C SER A 372 -73.27 42.66 77.16
N ILE A 373 -72.44 42.74 78.20
CA ILE A 373 -72.65 43.50 79.46
C ILE A 373 -71.31 44.12 79.88
N SER A 374 -71.30 45.23 80.63
CA SER A 374 -70.18 46.17 80.72
C SER A 374 -69.74 46.56 82.15
N LEU A 375 -68.41 46.59 82.37
CA LEU A 375 -67.65 47.54 83.23
C LEU A 375 -68.02 47.62 84.74
N PRO A 376 -67.26 48.30 85.64
CA PRO A 376 -66.00 49.07 85.50
C PRO A 376 -64.73 48.15 85.58
N ALA A 377 -63.48 48.54 85.90
CA ALA A 377 -62.91 49.79 86.45
C ALA A 377 -61.42 50.04 86.05
N SER A 378 -60.81 51.05 86.68
CA SER A 378 -59.44 51.56 86.48
C SER A 378 -58.31 50.56 86.78
N THR A 379 -57.23 50.62 85.99
CA THR A 379 -55.90 51.11 86.43
C THR A 379 -54.99 51.30 85.21
N SER A 380 -54.21 52.38 85.18
CA SER A 380 -53.23 52.68 84.12
C SER A 380 -51.94 51.87 84.29
N VAL A 381 -51.49 51.18 83.24
CA VAL A 381 -50.11 50.65 83.13
C VAL A 381 -49.54 51.02 81.76
N VAL A 382 -48.31 51.54 81.75
CA VAL A 382 -47.60 51.99 80.55
C VAL A 382 -47.03 50.79 79.80
N LEU A 383 -47.37 50.64 78.51
CA LEU A 383 -46.66 49.74 77.59
C LEU A 383 -45.63 50.51 76.78
N LEU A 384 -44.43 50.63 77.34
CA LEU A 384 -43.21 50.89 76.58
C LEU A 384 -42.69 49.55 76.04
N SER A 385 -42.96 49.25 74.77
CA SER A 385 -42.35 48.11 74.06
C SER A 385 -41.55 48.59 72.85
N SER A 386 -40.27 48.20 72.84
CA SER A 386 -39.19 48.66 71.96
C SER A 386 -39.38 48.36 70.46
N PRO A 387 -38.54 48.93 69.57
CA PRO A 387 -38.79 48.93 68.12
C PRO A 387 -38.81 47.54 67.47
N SER A 388 -39.62 47.43 66.42
CA SER A 388 -39.57 46.33 65.45
C SER A 388 -38.27 46.37 64.64
N PHE A 389 -37.25 45.60 65.05
CA PHE A 389 -36.14 45.31 64.15
C PHE A 389 -36.52 44.24 63.12
N LEU A 390 -35.92 44.32 61.94
CA LEU A 390 -36.41 43.63 60.76
C LEU A 390 -36.22 42.11 60.80
N GLN A 391 -37.26 41.41 60.35
CA GLN A 391 -37.15 40.09 59.74
C GLN A 391 -36.10 40.15 58.61
N LYS A 392 -34.93 39.54 58.83
CA LYS A 392 -33.95 39.27 57.78
C LYS A 392 -33.76 37.76 57.64
N GLU A 393 -33.67 37.34 56.39
CA GLU A 393 -33.67 35.93 55.98
C GLU A 393 -32.46 35.18 56.54
N LEU A 394 -32.60 33.86 56.74
CA LEU A 394 -31.44 32.98 56.75
C LEU A 394 -30.74 33.11 55.39
N ARG A 395 -29.52 33.63 55.42
CA ARG A 395 -28.55 33.51 54.32
C ARG A 395 -27.35 32.78 54.87
N GLU A 396 -26.79 31.88 54.07
CA GLU A 396 -25.62 31.09 54.44
C GLU A 396 -24.38 32.00 54.36
N THR A 397 -24.15 32.77 55.43
CA THR A 397 -22.98 33.66 55.56
C THR A 397 -21.72 32.81 55.58
N THR A 398 -20.77 33.08 54.70
CA THR A 398 -19.46 32.41 54.72
C THR A 398 -18.73 32.75 56.02
N TRP A 399 -17.87 31.83 56.49
CA TRP A 399 -17.21 31.94 57.80
C TRP A 399 -16.45 33.28 58.00
N GLU A 400 -15.91 33.85 56.92
CA GLU A 400 -15.24 35.15 56.91
C GLU A 400 -16.15 36.31 57.39
N GLU A 401 -17.46 36.28 57.10
CA GLU A 401 -18.40 37.32 57.57
C GLU A 401 -18.62 37.22 59.09
N LEU A 402 -18.62 35.99 59.64
CA LEU A 402 -18.72 35.74 61.08
C LEU A 402 -17.44 36.18 61.80
N GLU A 403 -16.26 35.85 61.27
CA GLU A 403 -14.98 36.29 61.84
C GLU A 403 -14.86 37.83 61.81
N GLN A 404 -15.23 38.49 60.71
CA GLN A 404 -15.26 39.95 60.65
C GLN A 404 -16.29 40.57 61.62
N SER A 405 -17.45 39.94 61.80
CA SER A 405 -18.45 40.38 62.78
C SER A 405 -17.91 40.26 64.21
N LEU A 406 -17.21 39.16 64.52
CA LEU A 406 -16.63 38.90 65.83
C LEU A 406 -15.45 39.84 66.13
N ALA A 407 -14.61 40.14 65.13
CA ALA A 407 -13.55 41.15 65.24
C ALA A 407 -14.09 42.56 65.52
N ARG A 408 -15.18 42.98 64.84
CA ARG A 408 -15.88 44.25 65.11
C ARG A 408 -16.51 44.27 66.50
N PHE A 409 -17.02 43.14 66.98
CA PHE A 409 -17.59 43.04 68.33
C PHE A 409 -16.50 43.21 69.40
N VAL A 410 -15.36 42.53 69.27
CA VAL A 410 -14.21 42.64 70.18
C VAL A 410 -13.59 44.05 70.19
N GLN A 411 -13.66 44.79 69.08
CA GLN A 411 -13.24 46.19 69.02
C GLN A 411 -14.18 47.15 69.75
N ASN A 412 -15.47 46.82 69.85
CA ASN A 412 -16.49 47.64 70.54
C ASN A 412 -16.64 47.32 72.04
N THR A 413 -15.83 46.40 72.59
CA THR A 413 -15.86 46.00 74.01
C THR A 413 -14.54 46.32 74.73
N LYS A 414 -13.98 47.51 74.46
CA LYS A 414 -12.80 48.08 75.14
C LYS A 414 -13.02 49.56 75.44
#